data_AF-G9ELF0-F1
#
_entry.id   AF-G9ELF0-F1
#
_cell.length_a   1.000
_cell.length_b   1.000
_cell.length_c   1.000
_cell.angle_alpha   90.00
_cell.angle_beta   90.00
_cell.angle_gamma   90.00
#
_symmetry.space_group_name_H-M   'P 1'
#
loop_
_entity.id
_entity.type
_entity.pdbx_description
1 polymer ?
#
loop_
_entity_poly.entity_id
_entity_poly.type
_entity_poly.pdbx_seq_one_letter_code
_entity_poly.pdbx_strand_id
1 'polypeptide(L)'
;MKNLKIEEVESHISQCYAESSNYTAILSSICRQIAFAEGALFWFLYSELKVSLNYLAIGFLILLLYFFLDLIQYLIGHYMYQNKAKDWENDLKNGVLLKKNYEFETDFLYWIDRVLILKLVGLFFASFLLFIGFILGLFHC
;
A
#
# COMPACT_ATOMS: atom_id res chain seq x y z
N MET A 1 10.86 18.04 -36.34
CA MET A 1 9.80 17.01 -36.46
C MET A 1 10.08 15.69 -35.71
N LYS A 2 11.19 15.51 -34.97
CA LYS A 2 11.43 14.31 -34.14
C LYS A 2 10.86 14.38 -32.70
N ASN A 3 10.64 15.59 -32.17
CA ASN A 3 10.24 15.79 -30.76
C ASN A 3 8.78 15.42 -30.45
N LEU A 4 7.86 15.57 -31.42
CA LEU A 4 6.44 15.23 -31.24
C LEU A 4 6.22 13.77 -30.83
N LYS A 5 7.04 12.83 -31.35
CA LYS A 5 6.94 11.41 -30.97
C LYS A 5 7.48 11.10 -29.58
N ILE A 6 8.40 11.91 -29.06
CA ILE A 6 8.99 11.72 -27.73
C ILE A 6 8.04 12.28 -26.68
N GLU A 7 7.52 13.49 -26.88
CA GLU A 7 6.53 14.11 -25.99
C GLU A 7 5.25 13.27 -25.87
N GLU A 8 4.79 12.67 -26.97
CA GLU A 8 3.60 11.81 -26.98
C GLU A 8 3.84 10.49 -26.21
N VAL A 9 5.04 9.91 -26.32
CA VAL A 9 5.44 8.72 -25.55
C VAL A 9 5.61 9.05 -24.07
N GLU A 10 6.24 10.17 -23.72
CA GLU A 10 6.41 10.64 -22.33
C GLU A 10 5.06 10.95 -21.67
N SER A 11 4.14 11.60 -22.39
CA SER A 11 2.78 11.84 -21.91
C SER A 11 2.02 10.53 -21.64
N HIS A 12 2.16 9.54 -22.52
CA HIS A 12 1.50 8.24 -22.34
C HIS A 12 2.06 7.48 -21.14
N ILE A 13 3.39 7.51 -20.95
CA ILE A 13 4.07 6.94 -19.80
C ILE A 13 3.60 7.62 -18.50
N SER A 14 3.53 8.95 -18.48
CA SER A 14 3.06 9.73 -17.33
C SER A 14 1.61 9.41 -16.96
N GLN A 15 0.73 9.28 -17.94
CA GLN A 15 -0.66 8.84 -17.73
C GLN A 15 -0.73 7.43 -17.11
N CYS A 16 0.01 6.47 -17.66
CA CYS A 16 0.07 5.11 -17.10
C CYS A 16 0.54 5.10 -15.64
N TYR A 17 1.50 5.94 -15.26
CA TYR A 17 1.94 6.08 -13.87
C TYR A 17 0.90 6.73 -12.96
N ALA A 18 0.20 7.77 -13.44
CA ALA A 18 -0.87 8.41 -12.69
C ALA A 18 -2.04 7.45 -12.43
N GLU A 19 -2.41 6.66 -13.43
CA GLU A 19 -3.41 5.61 -13.28
C GLU A 19 -2.94 4.53 -12.29
N SER A 20 -1.71 4.03 -12.43
CA SER A 20 -1.12 3.05 -11.50
C SER A 20 -1.15 3.53 -10.05
N SER A 21 -0.75 4.79 -9.80
CA SER A 21 -0.78 5.40 -8.48
C SER A 21 -2.19 5.43 -7.87
N ASN A 22 -3.19 5.78 -8.67
CA ASN A 22 -4.58 5.77 -8.24
C ASN A 22 -5.08 4.36 -7.90
N TYR A 23 -4.78 3.36 -8.75
CA TYR A 23 -5.13 1.97 -8.47
C TYR A 23 -4.47 1.46 -7.19
N THR A 24 -3.19 1.76 -6.99
CA THR A 24 -2.46 1.42 -5.77
C THR A 24 -3.06 2.08 -4.52
N ALA A 25 -3.50 3.34 -4.61
CA ALA A 25 -4.15 4.04 -3.50
C ALA A 25 -5.50 3.41 -3.13
N ILE A 26 -6.35 3.11 -4.12
CA ILE A 26 -7.65 2.44 -3.92
C ILE A 26 -7.42 1.05 -3.31
N LEU A 27 -6.49 0.28 -3.87
CA LEU A 27 -6.19 -1.06 -3.38
C LEU A 27 -5.67 -1.04 -1.95
N SER A 28 -4.78 -0.11 -1.60
CA SER A 28 -4.28 0.05 -0.23
C SER A 28 -5.39 0.39 0.77
N SER A 29 -6.38 1.20 0.36
CA SER A 29 -7.56 1.51 1.18
C SER A 29 -8.42 0.27 1.42
N ILE A 30 -8.70 -0.51 0.37
CA ILE A 30 -9.45 -1.77 0.49
C ILE A 30 -8.72 -2.74 1.42
N CYS A 31 -7.41 -2.92 1.23
CA CYS A 31 -6.62 -3.82 2.08
C CYS A 31 -6.64 -3.42 3.56
N ARG A 32 -6.66 -2.11 3.86
CA ARG A 32 -6.79 -1.62 5.24
C ARG A 32 -8.15 -1.99 5.87
N GLN A 33 -9.24 -1.88 5.11
CA GLN A 33 -10.56 -2.28 5.58
C GLN A 33 -10.62 -3.78 5.84
N ILE A 34 -10.02 -4.59 4.96
CA ILE A 34 -9.92 -6.05 5.14
C ILE A 34 -9.08 -6.36 6.39
N ALA A 35 -7.91 -5.75 6.56
CA ALA A 35 -7.05 -5.97 7.73
C ALA A 35 -7.78 -5.66 9.05
N PHE A 36 -8.58 -4.59 9.07
CA PHE A 36 -9.39 -4.23 10.24
C PHE A 36 -10.48 -5.27 10.51
N ALA A 37 -11.18 -5.73 9.47
CA ALA A 37 -12.19 -6.78 9.58
C ALA A 37 -11.58 -8.09 10.07
N GLU A 38 -10.42 -8.49 9.55
CA GLU A 38 -9.69 -9.68 10.02
C GLU A 38 -9.29 -9.55 11.49
N GLY A 39 -8.78 -8.39 11.92
CA GLY A 39 -8.45 -8.15 13.33
C GLY A 39 -9.66 -8.31 14.25
N ALA A 40 -10.84 -7.82 13.83
CA ALA A 40 -12.08 -8.01 14.58
C ALA A 40 -12.50 -9.49 14.63
N LEU A 41 -12.35 -10.24 13.53
CA LEU A 41 -12.66 -11.67 13.49
C LEU A 41 -11.69 -12.49 14.35
N PHE A 42 -10.39 -12.17 14.34
CA PHE A 42 -9.41 -12.79 15.24
C PHE A 42 -9.80 -12.58 16.71
N TRP A 43 -10.25 -11.37 17.05
CA TRP A 43 -10.73 -11.07 18.40
C TRP A 43 -11.96 -11.88 18.77
N PHE A 44 -12.93 -11.99 17.86
CA PHE A 44 -14.14 -12.78 18.05
C PHE A 44 -13.83 -14.27 18.28
N LEU A 45 -12.97 -14.87 17.44
CA LEU A 45 -12.55 -16.27 17.59
C LEU A 45 -11.89 -16.52 18.95
N TYR A 46 -11.06 -15.57 19.40
CA TYR A 46 -10.39 -15.66 20.70
C TYR A 46 -11.37 -15.55 21.88
N SER A 47 -12.24 -14.53 21.86
CA SER A 47 -13.11 -14.19 22.99
C SER A 47 -14.30 -15.13 23.14
N GLU A 48 -14.97 -15.48 22.04
CA GLU A 48 -16.22 -16.25 22.06
C GLU A 48 -15.98 -17.75 21.90
N LEU A 49 -15.13 -18.15 20.95
CA LEU A 49 -14.89 -19.58 20.65
C LEU A 49 -13.72 -20.18 21.44
N LYS A 50 -13.03 -19.39 22.26
CA LYS A 50 -11.86 -19.80 23.08
C LYS A 50 -10.79 -20.56 22.27
N VAL A 51 -10.71 -20.25 20.99
CA VAL A 51 -9.77 -20.78 20.01
C VAL A 51 -8.35 -20.42 20.47
N SER A 52 -7.41 -21.37 20.38
CA SER A 52 -6.10 -21.23 21.04
C SER A 52 -5.34 -19.98 20.62
N LEU A 53 -4.78 -19.31 21.63
CA LEU A 53 -4.11 -18.02 21.52
C LEU A 53 -2.88 -18.07 20.62
N ASN A 54 -2.22 -19.24 20.49
CA ASN A 54 -0.91 -19.34 19.84
C ASN A 54 -0.95 -18.99 18.34
N TYR A 55 -1.92 -19.46 17.56
CA TYR A 55 -2.02 -19.13 16.14
C TYR A 55 -2.78 -17.83 15.87
N LEU A 56 -3.78 -17.51 16.70
CA LEU A 56 -4.47 -16.22 16.60
C LEU A 56 -3.50 -15.06 16.91
N ALA A 57 -2.57 -15.23 17.85
CA ALA A 57 -1.53 -14.25 18.15
C ALA A 57 -0.59 -14.01 16.96
N ILE A 58 -0.24 -15.06 16.20
CA ILE A 58 0.57 -14.92 14.98
C ILE A 58 -0.18 -14.10 13.93
N GLY A 59 -1.48 -14.38 13.72
CA GLY A 59 -2.33 -13.59 12.83
C GLY A 59 -2.41 -12.13 13.25
N PHE A 60 -2.63 -11.86 14.53
CA PHE A 60 -2.60 -10.50 15.09
C PHE A 60 -1.25 -9.79 14.87
N LEU A 61 -0.14 -10.50 15.06
CA LEU A 61 1.18 -9.93 14.85
C LEU A 61 1.41 -9.56 13.37
N ILE A 62 0.95 -10.40 12.44
CA ILE A 62 0.99 -10.11 11.00
C ILE A 62 0.18 -8.86 10.67
N LEU A 63 -1.05 -8.75 11.20
CA LEU A 63 -1.90 -7.56 11.00
C LEU A 63 -1.30 -6.29 11.63
N LEU A 64 -0.63 -6.42 12.77
CA LEU A 64 0.07 -5.30 13.41
C LEU A 64 1.26 -4.83 12.55
N LEU A 65 2.06 -5.77 12.04
CA LEU A 65 3.15 -5.47 11.11
C LEU A 65 2.63 -4.84 9.82
N TYR A 66 1.51 -5.34 9.28
CA TYR A 66 0.83 -4.73 8.14
C TYR A 66 0.50 -3.26 8.43
N PHE A 67 -0.06 -2.95 9.61
CA PHE A 67 -0.43 -1.58 9.96
C PHE A 67 0.79 -0.65 10.03
N PHE A 68 1.90 -1.11 10.61
CA PHE A 68 3.14 -0.34 10.66
C PHE A 68 3.73 -0.11 9.26
N LEU A 69 3.72 -1.12 8.40
CA LEU A 69 4.18 -0.99 7.01
C LEU A 69 3.32 0.01 6.23
N ASP A 70 1.99 -0.05 6.40
CA ASP A 70 1.05 0.87 5.76
C ASP A 70 1.27 2.32 6.23
N LEU A 71 1.50 2.51 7.54
CA LEU A 71 1.80 3.82 8.13
C LEU A 71 3.13 4.37 7.61
N ILE A 72 4.19 3.57 7.59
CA ILE A 72 5.51 3.97 7.09
C ILE A 72 5.43 4.35 5.61
N GLN A 73 4.74 3.54 4.80
CA GLN A 73 4.53 3.85 3.38
C GLN A 73 3.81 5.19 3.20
N TYR A 74 2.78 5.45 4.00
CA TYR A 74 2.04 6.72 3.95
C TYR A 74 2.91 7.92 4.34
N LEU A 75 3.67 7.81 5.44
CA LEU A 75 4.52 8.90 5.94
C LEU A 75 5.66 9.21 4.97
N ILE A 76 6.36 8.19 4.48
CA ILE A 76 7.46 8.36 3.51
C ILE A 76 6.91 8.94 2.21
N GLY A 77 5.78 8.39 1.72
CA GLY A 77 5.11 8.92 0.54
C GLY A 77 4.77 10.40 0.70
N HIS A 78 4.06 10.75 1.77
CA HIS A 78 3.67 12.13 2.02
C HIS A 78 4.88 13.08 2.08
N TYR A 79 5.93 12.72 2.82
CA TYR A 79 7.14 13.54 2.94
C TYR A 79 7.85 13.75 1.60
N MET A 80 8.01 12.68 0.80
CA MET A 80 8.67 12.76 -0.50
C MET A 80 7.86 13.56 -1.53
N TYR A 81 6.54 13.34 -1.61
CA TYR A 81 5.66 14.12 -2.49
C TYR A 81 5.61 15.59 -2.09
N GLN A 82 5.55 15.90 -0.79
CA GLN A 82 5.54 17.28 -0.31
C GLN A 82 6.84 18.01 -0.65
N ASN A 83 7.99 17.36 -0.51
CA ASN A 83 9.27 17.95 -0.88
C ASN A 83 9.38 18.16 -2.39
N LYS A 84 8.99 17.17 -3.21
CA LYS A 84 8.95 17.34 -4.68
C LYS A 84 8.04 18.47 -5.11
N ALA A 85 6.86 18.59 -4.49
CA ALA A 85 5.94 19.70 -4.77
C ALA A 85 6.56 21.07 -4.43
N LYS A 86 7.27 21.19 -3.30
CA LYS A 86 7.99 22.42 -2.93
C LYS A 86 9.13 22.73 -3.90
N ASP A 87 9.88 21.73 -4.33
CA ASP A 87 10.96 21.90 -5.30
C ASP A 87 10.42 22.39 -6.66
N TRP A 88 9.29 21.83 -7.09
CA TRP A 88 8.62 22.26 -8.33
C TRP A 88 8.03 23.67 -8.20
N GLU A 89 7.47 24.01 -7.04
CA GLU A 89 6.98 25.36 -6.76
C GLU A 89 8.12 26.39 -6.77
N ASN A 90 9.29 26.04 -6.22
CA ASN A 90 10.49 26.87 -6.26
C ASN A 90 11.05 27.00 -7.68
N ASP A 91 11.13 25.91 -8.44
CA ASP A 91 11.57 25.93 -9.84
C ASP A 91 10.62 26.76 -10.72
N LEU A 92 9.31 26.72 -10.43
CA LEU A 92 8.28 27.56 -11.08
C LEU A 92 8.47 29.04 -10.76
N LYS A 93 8.65 29.40 -9.48
CA LYS A 93 8.91 30.78 -9.05
C LYS A 93 10.20 31.35 -9.62
N ASN A 94 11.21 30.51 -9.83
CA ASN A 94 12.51 30.89 -10.37
C ASN A 94 12.57 30.88 -11.92
N GLY A 95 11.47 30.57 -12.62
CA GLY A 95 11.40 30.57 -14.08
C GLY A 95 12.21 29.44 -14.76
N VAL A 96 12.51 28.35 -14.04
CA VAL A 96 13.35 27.23 -14.51
C VAL A 96 12.54 26.20 -15.32
N LEU A 97 11.22 26.36 -15.40
CA LEU A 97 10.26 25.42 -16.00
C LEU A 97 10.58 24.93 -17.43
N LEU A 98 11.35 25.68 -18.21
CA LEU A 98 11.56 25.40 -19.63
C LEU A 98 12.64 24.33 -19.92
N LYS A 99 13.19 23.65 -18.92
CA LYS A 99 14.33 22.73 -19.14
C LYS A 99 14.38 21.44 -18.32
N LYS A 100 13.46 21.21 -17.38
CA LYS A 100 13.43 19.97 -16.60
C LYS A 100 12.20 19.15 -16.96
N ASN A 101 12.41 17.90 -17.38
CA ASN A 101 11.35 16.90 -17.34
C ASN A 101 11.01 16.65 -15.88
N TYR A 102 9.81 17.04 -15.49
CA TYR A 102 9.24 16.77 -14.17
C TYR A 102 8.71 15.34 -14.16
N GLU A 103 9.63 14.38 -14.15
CA GLU A 103 9.29 12.96 -14.03
C GLU A 103 9.36 12.54 -12.56
N PHE A 104 8.37 11.76 -12.13
CA PHE A 104 8.50 11.04 -10.86
C PHE A 104 9.56 9.97 -11.03
N GLU A 105 10.57 9.97 -10.16
CA GLU A 105 11.55 8.88 -10.06
C GLU A 105 10.84 7.53 -10.02
N THR A 106 11.07 6.75 -11.07
CA THR A 106 10.53 5.41 -11.28
C THR A 106 10.83 4.48 -10.10
N ASP A 107 12.01 4.62 -9.49
CA ASP A 107 12.46 3.82 -8.35
C ASP A 107 11.53 3.93 -7.13
N PHE A 108 10.96 5.10 -6.88
CA PHE A 108 10.06 5.31 -5.75
C PHE A 108 8.70 4.61 -5.96
N LEU A 109 8.18 4.66 -7.18
CA LEU A 109 6.95 3.95 -7.56
C LEU A 109 7.14 2.43 -7.44
N TYR A 110 8.28 1.92 -7.92
CA TYR A 110 8.63 0.50 -7.73
C TYR A 110 8.72 0.09 -6.26
N TRP A 111 9.24 0.96 -5.39
CA TRP A 111 9.28 0.70 -3.96
C TRP A 111 7.87 0.63 -3.35
N ILE A 112 6.99 1.58 -3.68
CA ILE A 112 5.59 1.59 -3.26
C ILE A 112 4.90 0.27 -3.66
N ASP A 113 5.07 -0.17 -4.91
CA ASP A 113 4.43 -1.37 -5.43
C ASP A 113 4.95 -2.64 -4.71
N ARG A 114 6.25 -2.71 -4.40
CA ARG A 114 6.80 -3.83 -3.61
C ARG A 114 6.25 -3.89 -2.20
N VAL A 115 6.09 -2.74 -1.53
CA VAL A 115 5.48 -2.69 -0.20
C VAL A 115 4.02 -3.12 -0.27
N LEU A 116 3.28 -2.73 -1.32
CA LEU A 116 1.91 -3.19 -1.55
C LEU A 116 1.83 -4.71 -1.71
N ILE A 117 2.71 -5.31 -2.52
CA ILE A 117 2.77 -6.78 -2.69
C ILE A 117 3.05 -7.47 -1.36
N LEU A 118 4.02 -6.97 -0.57
CA LEU A 118 4.34 -7.52 0.74
C LEU A 118 3.14 -7.47 1.68
N LYS A 119 2.40 -6.35 1.67
CA LYS A 119 1.17 -6.16 2.44
C LYS A 119 0.09 -7.17 2.04
N LEU A 120 -0.13 -7.39 0.74
CA LEU A 120 -1.10 -8.36 0.23
C LEU A 120 -0.76 -9.80 0.65
N VAL A 121 0.52 -10.17 0.59
CA VAL A 121 0.98 -11.49 1.05
C VAL A 121 0.72 -11.65 2.55
N GLY A 122 1.05 -10.64 3.36
CA GLY A 122 0.76 -10.66 4.80
C GLY A 122 -0.73 -10.81 5.09
N LEU A 123 -1.57 -10.04 4.38
CA LEU A 123 -3.03 -10.12 4.49
C LEU A 123 -3.52 -11.53 4.16
N PHE A 124 -3.08 -12.12 3.05
CA PHE A 124 -3.44 -13.48 2.65
C PHE A 124 -3.08 -14.52 3.73
N PHE A 125 -1.90 -14.41 4.35
CA PHE A 125 -1.51 -15.29 5.45
C PHE A 125 -2.40 -15.09 6.69
N ALA A 126 -2.78 -13.85 7.01
CA ALA A 126 -3.70 -13.57 8.10
C ALA A 126 -5.10 -14.17 7.80
N SER A 127 -5.64 -13.99 6.60
CA SER A 127 -6.89 -14.62 6.16
C SER A 127 -6.84 -16.15 6.29
N PHE A 128 -5.72 -16.75 5.88
CA PHE A 128 -5.54 -18.20 5.94
C PHE A 128 -5.53 -18.73 7.38
N LEU A 129 -4.83 -18.05 8.30
CA LEU A 129 -4.83 -18.39 9.72
C LEU A 129 -6.22 -18.23 10.35
N LEU A 130 -6.95 -17.18 9.95
CA LEU A 130 -8.32 -16.94 10.39
C LEU A 130 -9.24 -18.08 9.96
N PHE A 131 -9.13 -18.52 8.70
CA PHE A 131 -9.90 -19.64 8.17
C PHE A 131 -9.64 -20.93 8.96
N ILE A 132 -8.37 -21.25 9.23
CA ILE A 132 -8.02 -22.40 10.10
C ILE A 132 -8.65 -22.24 11.50
N GLY A 133 -8.58 -21.04 12.07
CA GLY A 133 -9.17 -20.73 13.37
C GLY A 133 -10.67 -20.95 13.42
N PHE A 134 -11.40 -20.58 12.37
CA PHE A 134 -12.84 -20.86 12.23
C PHE A 134 -13.13 -22.36 12.19
N ILE A 135 -12.38 -23.11 11.38
CA ILE A 135 -12.56 -24.57 11.27
C ILE A 135 -12.32 -25.23 12.64
N LEU A 136 -11.23 -24.88 13.34
CA LEU A 136 -10.93 -25.41 14.67
C LEU A 136 -11.98 -25.02 15.71
N GLY A 137 -12.49 -23.79 15.67
CA GLY A 137 -13.55 -23.32 16.55
C GLY A 137 -14.85 -24.10 16.38
N LEU A 138 -15.24 -24.42 15.13
CA LEU A 138 -16.44 -25.21 14.84
C LEU A 138 -16.36 -26.65 15.37
N PHE A 139 -15.16 -27.25 15.46
CA PHE A 139 -14.98 -28.60 16.00
C PHE A 139 -14.83 -28.65 17.53
N HIS A 140 -14.76 -27.49 18.19
CA HIS A 140 -14.66 -27.37 19.66
C HIS A 140 -15.94 -26.84 20.33
N CYS A 141 -16.96 -26.46 19.55
CA CYS A 141 -18.34 -26.31 20.02
C CYS A 141 -19.09 -27.64 19.97
#